data_AF-A0A2S7IP81-F1
#
_entry.id   AF-A0A2S7IP81-F1
#
_cell.length_a   1.000
_cell.length_b   1.000
_cell.length_c   1.000
_cell.angle_alpha   90.00
_cell.angle_beta   90.00
_cell.angle_gamma   90.00
#
_symmetry.space_group_name_H-M   'P 1'
#
loop_
_entity.id
_entity.type
_entity.pdbx_description
1 polymer ?
#
loop_
_entity_poly.entity_id
_entity_poly.type
_entity_poly.pdbx_seq_one_letter_code
_entity_poly.pdbx_strand_id
1 'polypeptide(L)'
;MKNFFLGITCLYVLSSCGKDQDNTPPITLDQDQLELHYDQTHQFKLKQGTGELKASQYRWTSSNEYVGTVYDGDFKAEQIGETTITASSKDGKKQWTSKVTVVPYSTLYREPITDFNLTPEQVKSKETRELREQSATVTTFKGENSKTWAIRYNFTAGKLSSASVLLMDSQDIANEGSRFLDERYKYVGEVNGASVFTDEKTVTIRYQYTNDYGLIVQYNPYVKGGRLPGVL
;
A
#
# COMPACT_ATOMS: atom_id res chain seq x y z
N MET A 1 -87.03 -13.96 49.68
CA MET A 1 -86.07 -14.72 48.85
C MET A 1 -85.40 -13.68 47.95
N LYS A 2 -84.36 -12.95 48.38
CA LYS A 2 -82.94 -13.33 48.49
C LYS A 2 -82.45 -14.03 47.21
N ASN A 3 -81.48 -13.42 46.50
CA ASN A 3 -80.38 -14.00 45.71
C ASN A 3 -79.77 -12.86 44.84
N PHE A 4 -78.83 -12.07 45.38
CA PHE A 4 -77.37 -12.29 45.38
C PHE A 4 -76.77 -12.24 43.96
N PHE A 5 -76.34 -11.03 43.58
CA PHE A 5 -75.49 -10.76 42.42
C PHE A 5 -74.07 -11.28 42.72
N LEU A 6 -73.55 -12.19 41.89
CA LEU A 6 -72.15 -12.63 41.93
C LEU A 6 -71.44 -12.06 40.71
N GLY A 7 -70.71 -10.96 40.89
CA GLY A 7 -69.81 -10.40 39.88
C GLY A 7 -68.48 -11.14 39.90
N ILE A 8 -68.17 -11.87 38.83
CA ILE A 8 -66.85 -12.45 38.59
C ILE A 8 -66.09 -11.49 37.68
N THR A 9 -65.16 -10.76 38.26
CA THR A 9 -64.23 -9.86 37.58
C THR A 9 -63.14 -10.70 36.91
N CYS A 10 -63.16 -10.81 35.58
CA CYS A 10 -62.03 -11.36 34.81
C CYS A 10 -60.87 -10.35 34.83
N LEU A 11 -59.81 -10.67 35.57
CA LEU A 11 -58.51 -10.01 35.45
C LEU A 11 -57.90 -10.37 34.08
N TYR A 12 -57.88 -9.41 33.16
CA TYR A 12 -57.09 -9.50 31.94
C TYR A 12 -55.63 -9.17 32.28
N VAL A 13 -54.78 -10.19 32.33
CA VAL A 13 -53.32 -10.01 32.40
C VAL A 13 -52.85 -9.71 30.98
N LEU A 14 -52.65 -8.42 30.65
CA LEU A 14 -51.99 -8.04 29.41
C LEU A 14 -50.50 -8.40 29.53
N SER A 15 -50.12 -9.52 28.90
CA SER A 15 -48.73 -9.85 28.64
C SER A 15 -48.17 -8.84 27.63
N SER A 16 -47.60 -7.75 28.13
CA SER A 16 -46.78 -6.82 27.33
C SER A 16 -45.41 -7.45 27.10
N CYS A 17 -45.32 -8.29 26.08
CA CYS A 17 -44.05 -8.71 25.48
C CYS A 17 -44.01 -8.22 24.03
N GLY A 18 -44.05 -6.90 23.85
CA GLY A 18 -43.59 -6.26 22.62
C GLY A 18 -42.07 -6.18 22.70
N LYS A 19 -41.36 -7.17 22.18
CA LYS A 19 -39.97 -6.96 21.77
C LYS A 19 -40.06 -6.08 20.53
N ASP A 20 -39.84 -4.78 20.69
CA ASP A 20 -39.66 -3.88 19.56
C ASP A 20 -38.54 -4.45 18.70
N GLN A 21 -38.93 -4.93 17.52
CA GLN A 21 -37.99 -5.37 16.50
C GLN A 21 -37.33 -4.07 16.03
N ASP A 22 -36.09 -3.85 16.45
CA ASP A 22 -35.30 -2.68 16.11
C ASP A 22 -35.14 -2.63 14.57
N ASN A 23 -36.06 -1.94 13.91
CA ASN A 23 -36.13 -1.78 12.45
C ASN A 23 -35.13 -0.71 11.96
N THR A 24 -34.13 -0.38 12.77
CA THR A 24 -33.08 0.55 12.40
C THR A 24 -32.25 -0.04 11.25
N PRO A 25 -32.14 0.65 10.10
CA PRO A 25 -31.36 0.17 8.96
C PRO A 25 -29.89 -0.10 9.36
N PRO A 26 -29.23 -1.10 8.74
CA PRO A 26 -27.81 -1.32 8.95
C PRO A 26 -27.01 -0.12 8.45
N ILE A 27 -25.88 0.11 9.11
CA ILE A 27 -24.91 1.09 8.65
C ILE A 27 -24.04 0.45 7.57
N THR A 28 -23.73 1.18 6.50
CA THR A 28 -22.82 0.75 5.43
C THR A 28 -21.80 1.84 5.12
N LEU A 29 -20.66 1.46 4.55
CA LEU A 29 -19.80 2.40 3.82
C LEU A 29 -20.39 2.69 2.44
N ASP A 30 -19.93 3.76 1.81
CA ASP A 30 -20.30 4.12 0.45
C ASP A 30 -19.65 3.23 -0.60
N GLN A 31 -18.47 2.67 -0.29
CA GLN A 31 -17.74 1.73 -1.15
C GLN A 31 -17.16 0.59 -0.29
N ASP A 32 -17.40 -0.66 -0.69
CA ASP A 32 -16.75 -1.85 -0.11
C ASP A 32 -15.37 -2.13 -0.74
N GLN A 33 -15.18 -1.66 -1.97
CA GLN A 33 -13.90 -1.64 -2.67
C GLN A 33 -13.67 -0.28 -3.32
N LEU A 34 -12.44 0.22 -3.24
CA LEU A 34 -12.03 1.50 -3.82
C LEU A 34 -10.67 1.35 -4.49
N GLU A 35 -10.56 1.80 -5.72
CA GLU A 35 -9.30 1.98 -6.41
C GLU A 35 -9.00 3.48 -6.49
N LEU A 36 -7.78 3.88 -6.08
CA LEU A 36 -7.27 5.24 -6.20
C LEU A 36 -5.89 5.20 -6.84
N HIS A 37 -5.55 6.21 -7.61
CA HIS A 37 -4.15 6.44 -7.92
C HIS A 37 -3.40 6.96 -6.69
N TYR A 38 -2.08 6.77 -6.70
CA TYR A 38 -1.15 7.47 -5.79
C TYR A 38 -1.52 8.95 -5.66
N ASP A 39 -1.27 9.55 -4.49
CA ASP A 39 -1.55 10.95 -4.11
C ASP A 39 -3.03 11.38 -4.05
N GLN A 40 -3.95 10.56 -4.53
CA GLN A 40 -5.38 10.86 -4.45
C GLN A 40 -5.94 10.65 -3.04
N THR A 41 -7.08 11.30 -2.79
CA THR A 41 -7.83 11.15 -1.54
C THR A 41 -9.26 10.68 -1.79
N HIS A 42 -9.88 10.07 -0.78
CA HIS A 42 -11.29 9.72 -0.78
C HIS A 42 -11.89 9.91 0.61
N GLN A 43 -12.97 10.71 0.68
CA GLN A 43 -13.77 10.84 1.88
C GLN A 43 -14.81 9.72 1.94
N PHE A 44 -14.56 8.72 2.78
CA PHE A 44 -15.52 7.67 3.06
C PHE A 44 -16.77 8.23 3.75
N LYS A 45 -17.92 7.65 3.39
CA LYS A 45 -19.22 8.04 3.94
C LYS A 45 -19.89 6.84 4.59
N LEU A 46 -20.28 6.98 5.86
CA LEU A 46 -21.16 6.02 6.50
C LEU A 46 -22.61 6.40 6.24
N LYS A 47 -23.44 5.44 5.83
CA LYS A 47 -24.86 5.63 5.55
C LYS A 47 -25.71 4.76 6.46
N GLN A 48 -26.87 5.26 6.86
CA GLN A 48 -27.89 4.51 7.57
C GLN A 48 -29.26 4.81 6.96
N GLY A 49 -29.79 3.85 6.20
CA GLY A 49 -30.95 4.10 5.35
C GLY A 49 -30.62 5.17 4.31
N THR A 50 -31.40 6.25 4.27
CA THR A 50 -31.16 7.40 3.38
C THR A 50 -30.29 8.50 4.00
N GLY A 51 -29.92 8.37 5.29
CA GLY A 51 -29.12 9.35 6.01
C GLY A 51 -27.61 9.10 5.89
N GLU A 52 -26.83 10.17 5.84
CA GLU A 52 -25.36 10.15 5.96
C GLU A 52 -24.95 10.46 7.40
N LEU A 53 -24.02 9.68 7.94
CA LEU A 53 -23.50 9.83 9.30
C LEU A 53 -22.18 10.62 9.26
N LYS A 54 -21.89 11.33 10.34
CA LYS A 54 -20.63 12.08 10.46
C LYS A 54 -19.45 11.12 10.65
N ALA A 55 -18.54 11.07 9.69
CA ALA A 55 -17.37 10.18 9.73
C ALA A 55 -16.49 10.41 10.98
N SER A 56 -16.38 11.65 11.47
CA SER A 56 -15.66 12.01 12.71
C SER A 56 -16.28 11.44 14.01
N GLN A 57 -17.47 10.83 13.95
CA GLN A 57 -18.04 10.10 15.09
C GLN A 57 -17.50 8.67 15.22
N TYR A 58 -16.71 8.20 14.25
CA TYR A 58 -16.16 6.86 14.17
C TYR A 58 -14.65 6.89 14.32
N ARG A 59 -14.07 5.78 14.78
CA ARG A 59 -12.62 5.59 14.78
C ARG A 59 -12.23 4.97 13.44
N TRP A 60 -11.14 5.46 12.84
CA TRP A 60 -10.67 4.99 11.55
C TRP A 60 -9.26 4.42 11.69
N THR A 61 -9.00 3.32 10.97
CA THR A 61 -7.68 2.71 10.89
C THR A 61 -7.42 2.20 9.48
N SER A 62 -6.16 2.26 9.06
CA SER A 62 -5.65 1.58 7.87
C SER A 62 -4.87 0.35 8.31
N SER A 63 -5.11 -0.82 7.69
CA SER A 63 -4.33 -2.03 8.01
C SER A 63 -2.86 -1.91 7.58
N ASN A 64 -2.56 -0.98 6.68
CA ASN A 64 -1.21 -0.71 6.18
C ASN A 64 -1.03 0.79 5.91
N GLU A 65 -0.53 1.53 6.91
CA GLU A 65 -0.27 2.97 6.81
C GLU A 65 0.84 3.33 5.82
N TYR A 66 1.66 2.36 5.38
CA TYR A 66 2.58 2.57 4.26
C TYR A 66 1.82 2.82 2.95
N VAL A 67 0.68 2.15 2.75
CA VAL A 67 -0.13 2.33 1.53
C VAL A 67 -0.97 3.61 1.62
N GLY A 68 -1.48 3.94 2.80
CA GLY A 68 -2.19 5.19 3.02
C GLY A 68 -2.76 5.32 4.41
N THR A 69 -3.02 6.57 4.79
CA THR A 69 -3.51 6.97 6.10
C THR A 69 -4.97 7.42 6.01
N VAL A 70 -5.71 7.31 7.11
CA VAL A 70 -7.12 7.75 7.18
C VAL A 70 -7.36 8.54 8.45
N TYR A 71 -7.95 9.73 8.31
CA TYR A 71 -8.31 10.60 9.43
C TYR A 71 -9.73 11.11 9.23
N ASP A 72 -10.61 10.89 10.21
CA ASP A 72 -12.04 11.27 10.13
C ASP A 72 -12.73 10.81 8.82
N GLY A 73 -12.32 9.65 8.31
CA GLY A 73 -12.84 9.05 7.08
C GLY A 73 -12.23 9.61 5.79
N ASP A 74 -11.38 10.63 5.85
CA ASP A 74 -10.58 11.09 4.72
C ASP A 74 -9.35 10.19 4.58
N PHE A 75 -9.37 9.35 3.56
CA PHE A 75 -8.24 8.48 3.23
C PHE A 75 -7.33 9.18 2.22
N LYS A 76 -6.03 9.17 2.50
CA LYS A 76 -4.98 9.67 1.60
C LYS A 76 -4.11 8.51 1.14
N ALA A 77 -4.03 8.32 -0.18
CA ALA A 77 -3.11 7.36 -0.78
C ALA A 77 -1.65 7.87 -0.65
N GLU A 78 -0.76 7.02 -0.14
CA GLU A 78 0.65 7.36 0.11
C GLU A 78 1.62 6.54 -0.73
N GLN A 79 1.54 5.21 -0.74
CA GLN A 79 2.31 4.36 -1.65
C GLN A 79 1.39 3.30 -2.28
N ILE A 80 1.78 2.76 -3.43
CA ILE A 80 1.02 1.72 -4.10
C ILE A 80 0.93 0.45 -3.24
N GLY A 81 -0.18 -0.27 -3.39
CA GLY A 81 -0.45 -1.51 -2.67
C GLY A 81 -1.89 -1.58 -2.20
N GLU A 82 -2.15 -2.53 -1.31
CA GLU A 82 -3.48 -2.74 -0.76
C GLU A 82 -3.52 -2.43 0.74
N THR A 83 -4.62 -1.84 1.18
CA THR A 83 -4.94 -1.67 2.60
C THR A 83 -6.44 -1.87 2.85
N THR A 84 -6.81 -2.32 4.04
CA THR A 84 -8.19 -2.33 4.49
C THR A 84 -8.42 -1.13 5.40
N ILE A 85 -9.40 -0.30 5.04
CA ILE A 85 -9.86 0.81 5.87
C ILE A 85 -11.01 0.32 6.74
N THR A 86 -10.90 0.54 8.04
CA THR A 86 -11.90 0.12 9.02
C THR A 86 -12.46 1.33 9.76
N ALA A 87 -13.77 1.56 9.62
CA ALA A 87 -14.53 2.42 10.51
C ALA A 87 -15.04 1.59 11.69
N SER A 88 -14.82 2.04 12.92
CA SER A 88 -15.30 1.40 14.14
C SER A 88 -16.22 2.32 14.93
N SER A 89 -17.30 1.77 15.49
CA SER A 89 -18.13 2.50 16.46
C SER A 89 -17.27 2.96 17.65
N LYS A 90 -17.70 4.02 18.36
CA LYS A 90 -16.94 4.54 19.51
C LYS A 90 -16.70 3.49 20.58
N ASP A 91 -17.64 2.58 20.80
CA ASP A 91 -17.50 1.47 21.75
C ASP A 91 -16.73 0.25 21.19
N GLY A 92 -16.31 0.29 19.92
CA GLY A 92 -15.55 -0.76 19.25
C GLY A 92 -16.34 -2.03 18.89
N LYS A 93 -17.65 -2.06 19.16
CA LYS A 93 -18.47 -3.28 18.98
C LYS A 93 -18.91 -3.53 17.55
N LYS A 94 -18.93 -2.49 16.71
CA LYS A 94 -19.31 -2.58 15.30
C LYS A 94 -18.18 -2.04 14.43
N GLN A 95 -17.96 -2.71 13.31
CA GLN A 95 -16.93 -2.36 12.34
C GLN A 95 -17.48 -2.45 10.92
N TRP A 96 -16.96 -1.58 10.05
CA TRP A 96 -17.24 -1.55 8.62
C TRP A 96 -15.93 -1.40 7.89
N THR A 97 -15.73 -2.18 6.85
CA THR A 97 -14.46 -2.27 6.15
C THR A 97 -14.62 -1.93 4.68
N SER A 98 -13.61 -1.27 4.11
CA SER A 98 -13.44 -1.09 2.68
C SER A 98 -12.05 -1.54 2.26
N LYS A 99 -11.95 -2.35 1.21
CA LYS A 99 -10.66 -2.70 0.62
C LYS A 99 -10.24 -1.57 -0.31
N VAL A 100 -9.07 -0.99 -0.07
CA VAL A 100 -8.49 0.04 -0.91
C VAL A 100 -7.28 -0.51 -1.65
N THR A 101 -7.24 -0.30 -2.96
CA THR A 101 -6.09 -0.57 -3.81
C THR A 101 -5.55 0.75 -4.34
N VAL A 102 -4.31 1.07 -4.00
CA VAL A 102 -3.60 2.24 -4.54
C VAL A 102 -2.76 1.80 -5.73
N VAL A 103 -3.03 2.38 -6.89
CA VAL A 103 -2.39 2.04 -8.17
C VAL A 103 -1.43 3.14 -8.65
N PRO A 104 -0.34 2.78 -9.35
CA PRO A 104 0.64 3.76 -9.83
C PRO A 104 0.09 4.60 -11.01
N TYR A 105 0.73 5.73 -11.30
CA TYR A 105 0.63 6.35 -12.63
C TYR A 105 1.71 5.81 -13.57
N SER A 106 2.88 5.43 -13.05
CA SER A 106 3.98 4.94 -13.88
C SER A 106 4.18 3.42 -13.79
N THR A 107 4.40 2.83 -14.95
CA THR A 107 4.85 1.43 -15.13
C THR A 107 6.20 1.38 -15.86
N LEU A 108 7.07 2.36 -15.59
CA LEU A 108 8.36 2.58 -16.27
C LEU A 108 9.17 1.30 -16.49
N TYR A 109 9.28 0.46 -15.45
CA TYR A 109 9.92 -0.84 -15.51
C TYR A 109 9.32 -1.82 -14.50
N ARG A 110 9.50 -3.12 -14.73
CA ARG A 110 9.26 -4.16 -13.74
C ARG A 110 10.40 -4.18 -12.74
N GLU A 111 10.10 -4.17 -11.45
CA GLU A 111 11.15 -4.12 -10.43
C GLU A 111 12.10 -5.33 -10.52
N PRO A 112 13.41 -5.13 -10.26
CA PRO A 112 14.37 -6.21 -10.32
C PRO A 112 14.21 -7.16 -9.12
N ILE A 113 14.86 -8.31 -9.18
CA ILE A 113 14.93 -9.24 -8.04
C ILE A 113 15.77 -8.61 -6.93
N THR A 114 15.20 -8.50 -5.73
CA THR A 114 15.85 -7.92 -4.53
C THR A 114 16.00 -8.93 -3.39
N ASP A 115 15.88 -10.23 -3.68
CA ASP A 115 16.30 -11.27 -2.73
C ASP A 115 17.83 -11.38 -2.75
N PHE A 116 18.47 -10.64 -1.84
CA PHE A 116 19.93 -10.52 -1.74
C PHE A 116 20.65 -11.82 -1.32
N ASN A 117 19.90 -12.89 -1.00
CA ASN A 117 20.49 -14.19 -0.67
C ASN A 117 20.77 -15.07 -1.89
N LEU A 118 20.40 -14.61 -3.10
CA LEU A 118 20.50 -15.42 -4.31
C LEU A 118 21.91 -15.42 -4.90
N THR A 119 22.28 -16.56 -5.51
CA THR A 119 23.49 -16.70 -6.34
C THR A 119 23.25 -16.21 -7.78
N PRO A 120 24.30 -16.03 -8.59
CA PRO A 120 24.15 -15.69 -10.01
C PRO A 120 23.24 -16.64 -10.80
N GLU A 121 23.33 -17.95 -10.53
CA GLU A 121 22.54 -18.98 -11.19
C GLU A 121 21.06 -18.89 -10.79
N GLN A 122 20.79 -18.63 -9.50
CA GLN A 122 19.44 -18.47 -9.01
C GLN A 122 18.77 -17.21 -9.57
N VAL A 123 19.49 -16.09 -9.64
CA VAL A 123 19.00 -14.87 -10.31
C VAL A 123 18.69 -15.16 -11.77
N LYS A 124 19.60 -15.82 -12.50
CA LYS A 124 19.37 -16.22 -13.90
C LYS A 124 18.15 -17.11 -14.10
N SER A 125 17.87 -18.01 -13.16
CA SER A 125 16.69 -18.88 -13.25
C SER A 125 15.36 -18.16 -13.00
N LYS A 126 15.38 -17.10 -12.17
CA LYS A 126 14.18 -16.35 -11.76
C LYS A 126 13.89 -15.14 -12.64
N GLU A 127 14.91 -14.55 -13.24
CA GLU A 127 14.77 -13.41 -14.15
C GLU A 127 14.30 -13.89 -15.52
N THR A 128 13.25 -13.26 -16.04
CA THR A 128 12.59 -13.67 -17.30
C THR A 128 12.96 -12.80 -18.49
N ARG A 129 13.70 -11.71 -18.27
CA ARG A 129 14.27 -10.91 -19.35
C ARG A 129 15.35 -11.67 -20.11
N GLU A 130 15.65 -11.21 -21.32
CA GLU A 130 16.69 -11.78 -22.17
C GLU A 130 18.08 -11.56 -21.54
N LEU A 131 18.81 -12.64 -21.26
CA LEU A 131 20.18 -12.57 -20.73
C LEU A 131 21.11 -11.93 -21.77
N ARG A 132 21.92 -10.95 -21.34
CA ARG A 132 22.98 -10.33 -22.15
C ARG A 132 24.36 -10.85 -21.79
N GLU A 133 24.66 -10.89 -20.50
CA GLU A 133 25.99 -11.22 -20.00
C GLU A 133 25.88 -11.92 -18.64
N GLN A 134 26.80 -12.85 -18.38
CA GLN A 134 26.95 -13.48 -17.08
C GLN A 134 28.42 -13.76 -16.77
N SER A 135 28.82 -13.43 -15.54
CA SER A 135 30.08 -13.80 -14.91
C SER A 135 29.84 -14.17 -13.44
N ALA A 136 30.91 -14.45 -12.69
CA ALA A 136 30.81 -14.75 -11.26
C ALA A 136 30.37 -13.53 -10.41
N THR A 137 30.59 -12.31 -10.90
CA THR A 137 30.34 -11.07 -10.15
C THR A 137 29.24 -10.21 -10.74
N VAL A 138 28.79 -10.50 -11.97
CA VAL A 138 27.80 -9.69 -12.69
C VAL A 138 26.90 -10.57 -13.53
N THR A 139 25.60 -10.32 -13.47
CA THR A 139 24.62 -10.84 -14.44
C THR A 139 23.82 -9.68 -15.00
N THR A 140 23.78 -9.55 -16.32
CA THR A 140 23.10 -8.44 -17.01
C THR A 140 22.03 -9.00 -17.95
N PHE A 141 20.85 -8.39 -17.92
CA PHE A 141 19.73 -8.67 -18.81
C PHE A 141 19.38 -7.43 -19.62
N LYS A 142 18.76 -7.65 -20.77
CA LYS A 142 18.18 -6.59 -21.60
C LYS A 142 16.98 -5.97 -20.91
N GLY A 143 16.86 -4.64 -20.99
CA GLY A 143 15.65 -3.95 -20.56
C GLY A 143 14.43 -4.37 -21.39
N GLU A 144 13.27 -4.37 -20.74
CA GLU A 144 12.01 -4.85 -21.31
C GLU A 144 11.35 -3.88 -22.29
N ASN A 145 11.79 -2.62 -22.36
CA ASN A 145 11.16 -1.59 -23.18
C ASN A 145 12.19 -0.55 -23.67
N SER A 146 11.74 0.43 -24.44
CA SER A 146 12.63 1.46 -25.02
C SER A 146 13.21 2.45 -24.01
N LYS A 147 12.69 2.50 -22.77
CA LYS A 147 13.15 3.39 -21.70
C LYS A 147 14.14 2.68 -20.76
N THR A 148 14.17 1.35 -20.76
CA THR A 148 15.10 0.55 -19.97
C THR A 148 16.23 0.01 -20.84
N TRP A 149 17.46 0.41 -20.54
CA TRP A 149 18.62 -0.10 -21.26
C TRP A 149 18.95 -1.53 -20.85
N ALA A 150 19.09 -1.76 -19.54
CA ALA A 150 19.52 -3.03 -18.98
C ALA A 150 19.08 -3.19 -17.52
N ILE A 151 19.03 -4.45 -17.06
CA ILE A 151 18.96 -4.80 -15.65
C ILE A 151 20.26 -5.48 -15.27
N ARG A 152 20.95 -4.98 -14.26
CA ARG A 152 22.26 -5.46 -13.85
C ARG A 152 22.24 -5.89 -12.40
N TYR A 153 22.69 -7.12 -12.15
CA TYR A 153 22.81 -7.71 -10.83
C TYR A 153 24.29 -7.87 -10.49
N ASN A 154 24.73 -7.29 -9.38
CA ASN A 154 26.10 -7.44 -8.87
C ASN A 154 26.14 -8.51 -7.78
N PHE A 155 27.23 -9.24 -7.72
CA PHE A 155 27.45 -10.28 -6.74
C PHE A 155 28.76 -10.07 -5.98
N THR A 156 28.71 -10.30 -4.67
CA THR A 156 29.87 -10.25 -3.77
C THR A 156 29.83 -11.50 -2.91
N ALA A 157 30.97 -12.21 -2.82
CA ALA A 157 31.04 -13.50 -2.13
C ALA A 157 29.96 -14.51 -2.58
N GLY A 158 29.61 -14.50 -3.86
CA GLY A 158 28.62 -15.42 -4.46
C GLY A 158 27.15 -15.07 -4.15
N LYS A 159 26.88 -13.91 -3.56
CA LYS A 159 25.53 -13.44 -3.19
C LYS A 159 25.21 -12.11 -3.83
N LEU A 160 23.93 -11.91 -4.18
CA LEU A 160 23.44 -10.67 -4.76
C LEU A 160 23.70 -9.50 -3.80
N SER A 161 24.52 -8.55 -4.21
CA SER A 161 24.88 -7.38 -3.41
C SER A 161 24.14 -6.11 -3.84
N SER A 162 23.74 -6.02 -5.11
CA SER A 162 22.83 -4.97 -5.60
C SER A 162 22.16 -5.38 -6.90
N ALA A 163 20.98 -4.82 -7.13
CA ALA A 163 20.31 -4.86 -8.43
C ALA A 163 20.20 -3.44 -8.98
N SER A 164 20.34 -3.24 -10.28
CA SER A 164 20.29 -1.92 -10.89
C SER A 164 19.46 -1.95 -12.16
N VAL A 165 18.56 -0.99 -12.30
CA VAL A 165 17.88 -0.68 -13.55
C VAL A 165 18.60 0.48 -14.19
N LEU A 166 19.11 0.29 -15.39
CA LEU A 166 19.79 1.31 -16.16
C LEU A 166 18.79 1.85 -17.16
N LEU A 167 18.51 3.15 -17.06
CA LEU A 167 17.51 3.84 -17.85
C LEU A 167 18.17 4.59 -19.00
N MET A 168 17.44 4.76 -20.10
CA MET A 168 17.90 5.61 -21.18
C MET A 168 17.94 7.07 -20.72
N ASP A 169 18.97 7.81 -21.17
CA ASP A 169 19.22 9.18 -20.72
C ASP A 169 18.30 10.19 -21.41
N SER A 170 17.27 10.64 -20.70
CA SER A 170 16.43 11.77 -21.09
C SER A 170 15.75 12.41 -19.88
N GLN A 171 15.40 13.69 -19.98
CA GLN A 171 14.70 14.40 -18.92
C GLN A 171 13.31 13.79 -18.63
N ASP A 172 12.59 13.34 -19.65
CA ASP A 172 11.26 12.74 -19.49
C ASP A 172 11.35 11.41 -18.73
N ILE A 173 12.35 10.58 -19.05
CA ILE A 173 12.60 9.33 -18.32
C ILE A 173 13.09 9.64 -16.91
N ALA A 174 13.88 10.71 -16.72
CA ALA A 174 14.33 11.13 -15.40
C ALA A 174 13.13 11.51 -14.50
N ASN A 175 12.19 12.29 -15.03
CA ASN A 175 10.98 12.70 -14.31
C ASN A 175 10.05 11.51 -14.02
N GLU A 176 9.87 10.62 -14.99
CA GLU A 176 9.07 9.40 -14.81
C GLU A 176 9.71 8.45 -13.81
N GLY A 177 11.04 8.34 -13.78
CA GLY A 177 11.77 7.54 -12.81
C GLY A 177 11.60 8.03 -11.38
N SER A 178 11.64 9.35 -11.16
CA SER A 178 11.31 9.94 -9.84
C SER A 178 9.89 9.57 -9.42
N ARG A 179 8.90 9.79 -10.30
CA ARG A 179 7.50 9.45 -10.03
C ARG A 179 7.31 7.96 -9.75
N PHE A 180 7.91 7.09 -10.55
CA PHE A 180 7.85 5.64 -10.37
C PHE A 180 8.31 5.24 -8.95
N LEU A 181 9.36 5.88 -8.44
CA LEU A 181 9.90 5.62 -7.12
C LEU A 181 9.07 6.26 -6.00
N ASP A 182 8.62 7.51 -6.16
CA ASP A 182 7.73 8.19 -5.20
C ASP A 182 6.44 7.41 -4.96
N GLU A 183 5.90 6.78 -6.01
CA GLU A 183 4.71 5.95 -5.94
C GLU A 183 4.90 4.67 -5.13
N ARG A 184 6.13 4.16 -5.01
CA ARG A 184 6.44 2.83 -4.46
C ARG A 184 7.18 2.87 -3.13
N TYR A 185 7.98 3.91 -2.92
CA TYR A 185 8.98 3.99 -1.88
C TYR A 185 8.94 5.32 -1.15
N LYS A 186 9.29 5.30 0.13
CA LYS A 186 9.44 6.53 0.91
C LYS A 186 10.74 7.20 0.54
N TYR A 187 10.68 8.45 0.09
CA TYR A 187 11.85 9.30 -0.04
C TYR A 187 12.42 9.65 1.34
N VAL A 188 13.73 9.46 1.52
CA VAL A 188 14.43 9.68 2.80
C VAL A 188 15.55 10.72 2.71
N GLY A 189 15.67 11.39 1.57
CA GLY A 189 16.62 12.48 1.37
C GLY A 189 17.56 12.25 0.19
N GLU A 190 18.57 13.10 0.10
CA GLU A 190 19.60 13.05 -0.92
C GLU A 190 20.96 12.77 -0.29
N VAL A 191 21.76 11.92 -0.93
CA VAL A 191 23.11 11.59 -0.49
C VAL A 191 24.03 11.55 -1.69
N ASN A 192 25.09 12.39 -1.70
CA ASN A 192 26.07 12.46 -2.78
C ASN A 192 25.42 12.59 -4.18
N GLY A 193 24.42 13.47 -4.32
CA GLY A 193 23.70 13.70 -5.58
C GLY A 193 22.73 12.59 -6.00
N ALA A 194 22.46 11.62 -5.12
CA ALA A 194 21.47 10.58 -5.34
C ALA A 194 20.26 10.78 -4.45
N SER A 195 19.06 10.78 -5.05
CA SER A 195 17.82 10.65 -4.31
C SER A 195 17.74 9.26 -3.70
N VAL A 196 17.42 9.18 -2.42
CA VAL A 196 17.37 7.93 -1.65
C VAL A 196 15.94 7.61 -1.24
N PHE A 197 15.53 6.38 -1.48
CA PHE A 197 14.23 5.85 -1.12
C PHE A 197 14.33 4.52 -0.37
N THR A 198 13.27 4.12 0.33
CA THR A 198 13.23 2.82 1.02
C THR A 198 11.80 2.32 1.23
N ASP A 199 11.64 1.01 1.36
CA ASP A 199 10.43 0.37 1.90
C ASP A 199 10.47 0.21 3.43
N GLU A 200 11.53 0.74 4.06
CA GLU A 200 11.87 0.67 5.49
C GLU A 200 12.07 -0.77 6.03
N LYS A 201 12.13 -1.76 5.14
CA LYS A 201 12.11 -3.18 5.48
C LYS A 201 13.26 -3.95 4.85
N THR A 202 13.36 -3.90 3.51
CA THR A 202 14.20 -4.80 2.73
C THR A 202 15.16 -4.09 1.80
N VAL A 203 14.80 -2.90 1.28
CA VAL A 203 15.59 -2.21 0.26
C VAL A 203 15.87 -0.74 0.58
N THR A 204 17.07 -0.30 0.22
CA THR A 204 17.39 1.12 -0.01
C THR A 204 17.62 1.30 -1.50
N ILE A 205 16.97 2.29 -2.09
CA ILE A 205 17.05 2.61 -3.51
C ILE A 205 17.80 3.93 -3.66
N ARG A 206 18.82 3.97 -4.53
CA ARG A 206 19.50 5.20 -4.93
C ARG A 206 19.17 5.49 -6.38
N TYR A 207 18.67 6.68 -6.64
CA TYR A 207 18.37 7.18 -7.97
C TYR A 207 19.29 8.34 -8.31
N GLN A 208 20.12 8.15 -9.34
CA GLN A 208 21.22 9.07 -9.65
C GLN A 208 21.66 8.96 -11.10
N TYR A 209 22.39 9.98 -11.55
CA TYR A 209 23.18 9.92 -12.77
C TYR A 209 24.59 9.40 -12.45
N THR A 210 25.15 8.58 -13.34
CA THR A 210 26.53 8.11 -13.27
C THR A 210 27.21 8.25 -14.62
N ASN A 211 28.53 8.50 -14.63
CA ASN A 211 29.28 8.69 -15.87
C ASN A 211 29.33 7.41 -16.72
N ASP A 212 29.34 6.24 -16.09
CA ASP A 212 29.50 4.96 -16.79
C ASP A 212 28.19 4.42 -17.36
N TYR A 213 27.06 4.71 -16.71
CA TYR A 213 25.77 4.08 -17.01
C TYR A 213 24.62 5.07 -17.25
N GLY A 214 24.87 6.37 -17.17
CA GLY A 214 23.83 7.39 -17.22
C GLY A 214 22.90 7.28 -16.02
N LEU A 215 21.60 7.39 -16.28
CA LEU A 215 20.54 7.35 -15.27
C LEU A 215 20.34 5.93 -14.72
N ILE A 216 20.51 5.75 -13.41
CA ILE A 216 20.39 4.44 -12.76
C ILE A 216 19.48 4.48 -11.54
N VAL A 217 18.71 3.41 -11.37
CA VAL A 217 18.03 3.06 -10.12
C VAL A 217 18.73 1.86 -9.52
N GLN A 218 19.40 2.04 -8.38
CA GLN A 218 20.12 0.96 -7.71
C GLN A 218 19.44 0.55 -6.41
N TYR A 219 19.06 -0.72 -6.33
CA TYR A 219 18.49 -1.40 -5.18
C TYR A 219 19.60 -2.10 -4.39
N ASN A 220 19.69 -1.77 -3.10
CA ASN A 220 20.64 -2.33 -2.15
C ASN A 220 19.90 -2.92 -0.94
N PRO A 221 20.50 -3.88 -0.21
CA PRO A 221 19.94 -4.35 1.06
C PRO A 221 19.70 -3.19 2.03
N TYR A 222 18.52 -3.15 2.65
CA TYR A 222 18.24 -2.21 3.72
C TYR A 222 19.00 -2.59 4.99
N VAL A 223 19.70 -1.61 5.58
CA VAL A 223 20.41 -1.79 6.85
C VAL A 223 19.74 -0.91 7.90
N LYS A 224 18.88 -1.51 8.72
CA LYS A 224 18.14 -0.79 9.78
C LYS A 224 19.10 -0.17 10.80
N GLY A 225 19.01 1.14 10.98
CA GLY A 225 19.91 1.89 11.88
C GLY A 225 21.36 2.00 11.39
N GLY A 226 21.66 1.47 10.21
CA GLY A 226 22.90 1.76 9.50
C GLY A 226 22.89 3.21 9.02
N ARG A 227 24.05 3.85 9.05
CA ARG A 227 24.24 5.16 8.40
C ARG A 227 23.86 4.99 6.93
N LEU A 228 22.93 5.80 6.42
CA LEU A 228 22.68 5.86 4.97
C LEU A 228 24.05 6.07 4.30
N PRO A 229 24.47 5.18 3.39
CA PRO A 229 25.83 5.25 2.84
C PRO A 229 26.06 6.60 2.17
N GLY A 230 26.89 7.44 2.81
CA GLY A 230 27.28 8.76 2.32
C GLY A 230 26.72 9.98 3.08
N VAL A 231 25.93 9.82 4.14
CA VAL A 231 25.57 10.97 5.01
C VAL A 231 26.76 11.28 5.90
N LEU A 232 27.69 12.15 5.50
CA LEU A 232 28.71 12.71 6.42
C LEU A 232 28.10 13.80 7.29
#